data_AF-A0A662J9R7-F1
#
_entry.id   AF-A0A662J9R7-F1
#
_cell.length_a   1.000
_cell.length_b   1.000
_cell.length_c   1.000
_cell.angle_alpha   90.00
_cell.angle_beta   90.00
_cell.angle_gamma   90.00
#
_symmetry.space_group_name_H-M   'P 1'
#
loop_
_entity.id
_entity.type
_entity.pdbx_description
1 polymer ?
#
loop_
_entity_poly.entity_id
_entity_poly.type
_entity_poly.pdbx_seq_one_letter_code
_entity_poly.pdbx_strand_id
1 'polypeptide(L)'
;MLRCLRIPIKKLSDKEVESLKDRVTTLRWELGYLPDLESIKQLILEEMSSWFGIETVKGKLNPIEFSLLRERQAYFSSKEWIYMVKVPVGGLFHSSIKAPGGLVRAAVSVRDDIIQAAYITGDFFAHPQTLIYDLEAKLKHIPIDRYEILRAIESAFNQGGILGVHPKDIAKVVLEAAGKSRFLSLGLTPDEADCLIEVLKPAEYVLSTARYLLLPYCAKPLSCELRWDVSCSLCGGCDFKEVYEKAYALGFEPLTIVSYEHLEETLTNLKAVGEKAWIGSCCEAFYEKHYEDFKKIGLPGLIVTTEGLTCYDLGVEKLAYEGKYEGVSKLRTNLLLKVLQIASSYRGRRVEASLHLKL
;
A
#
# COMPACT_ATOMS: atom_id res chain seq x y z
N MET A 1 13.05 -8.90 17.59
CA MET A 1 12.25 -9.00 16.34
C MET A 1 11.63 -7.66 15.95
N LEU A 2 10.69 -7.11 16.73
CA LEU A 2 9.99 -5.86 16.42
C LEU A 2 10.89 -4.66 16.10
N ARG A 3 11.99 -4.48 16.84
CA ARG A 3 12.96 -3.41 16.61
C ARG A 3 13.81 -3.55 15.32
N CYS A 4 13.90 -4.76 14.78
CA CYS A 4 14.78 -5.08 13.64
C CYS A 4 14.00 -5.13 12.32
N LEU A 5 12.72 -5.50 12.37
CA LEU A 5 11.79 -5.27 11.28
C LEU A 5 11.56 -3.75 11.20
N ARG A 6 11.29 -3.21 10.01
CA ARG A 6 10.84 -1.82 9.83
C ARG A 6 9.39 -1.64 10.32
N ILE A 7 9.10 -2.17 11.50
CA ILE A 7 7.93 -1.85 12.30
C ILE A 7 8.37 -0.63 13.13
N PRO A 8 7.76 0.54 12.96
CA PRO A 8 8.32 1.76 13.52
C PRO A 8 8.28 1.73 15.05
N ILE A 9 9.41 2.05 15.65
CA ILE A 9 9.74 1.86 17.08
C ILE A 9 9.05 2.90 17.99
N LYS A 10 8.35 3.89 17.42
CA LYS A 10 8.11 5.17 18.11
C LYS A 10 7.06 5.12 19.24
N LYS A 11 6.32 4.03 19.43
CA LYS A 11 5.50 3.80 20.63
C LYS A 11 5.36 2.31 20.99
N LEU A 12 6.46 1.65 21.37
CA LEU A 12 6.39 0.43 22.20
C LEU A 12 5.73 0.78 23.55
N SER A 13 4.41 0.91 23.56
CA SER A 13 3.57 0.94 24.76
C SER A 13 3.16 -0.50 25.07
N ASP A 14 2.91 -0.80 26.35
CA ASP A 14 2.58 -2.17 26.80
C ASP A 14 1.41 -2.81 26.02
N LYS A 15 0.51 -1.98 25.48
CA LYS A 15 -0.64 -2.38 24.65
C LYS A 15 -0.26 -2.98 23.29
N GLU A 16 0.84 -2.55 22.68
CA GLU A 16 1.33 -3.13 21.40
C GLU A 16 2.00 -4.50 21.61
N VAL A 17 2.65 -4.68 22.75
CA VAL A 17 3.17 -6.00 23.16
C VAL A 17 2.02 -6.99 23.36
N GLU A 18 0.89 -6.51 23.91
CA GLU A 18 -0.35 -7.29 24.03
C GLU A 18 -0.95 -7.67 22.66
N SER A 19 -1.07 -6.72 21.73
CA SER A 19 -1.55 -7.01 20.36
C SER A 19 -0.67 -8.04 19.62
N LEU A 20 0.64 -8.05 19.89
CA LEU A 20 1.54 -9.07 19.31
C LEU A 20 1.41 -10.43 19.99
N LYS A 21 1.19 -10.46 21.32
CA LYS A 21 0.86 -11.69 22.07
C LYS A 21 -0.39 -12.37 21.53
N ASP A 22 -1.33 -11.61 20.97
CA ASP A 22 -2.52 -12.18 20.33
C ASP A 22 -2.20 -13.01 19.07
N ARG A 23 -1.01 -12.85 18.46
CA ARG A 23 -0.66 -13.48 17.17
C ARG A 23 0.58 -14.36 17.22
N VAL A 24 1.42 -14.22 18.24
CA VAL A 24 2.68 -14.96 18.36
C VAL A 24 2.89 -15.33 19.82
N THR A 25 3.25 -16.58 20.08
CA THR A 25 3.67 -17.03 21.41
C THR A 25 5.14 -17.44 21.42
N THR A 26 5.68 -17.70 22.61
CA THR A 26 7.03 -18.22 22.79
C THR A 26 6.98 -19.48 23.63
N LEU A 27 7.93 -20.39 23.43
CA LEU A 27 8.05 -21.60 24.26
C LEU A 27 8.12 -21.28 25.75
N ARG A 28 8.75 -20.15 26.13
CA ARG A 28 8.78 -19.70 27.53
C ARG A 28 7.40 -19.41 28.11
N TRP A 29 6.50 -18.82 27.31
CA TRP A 29 5.16 -18.48 27.78
C TRP A 29 4.29 -19.72 27.91
N GLU A 30 4.33 -20.60 26.91
CA GLU A 30 3.51 -21.82 26.91
C GLU A 30 3.99 -22.86 27.94
N LEU A 31 5.30 -22.99 28.13
CA LEU A 31 5.88 -24.00 29.02
C LEU A 31 6.18 -23.47 30.44
N GLY A 32 6.16 -22.15 30.64
CA GLY A 32 6.58 -21.51 31.89
C GLY A 32 8.09 -21.46 32.12
N TYR A 33 8.90 -22.06 31.24
CA TYR A 33 10.37 -22.01 31.27
C TYR A 33 10.94 -21.93 29.85
N LEU A 34 12.17 -21.42 29.71
CA LEU A 34 12.86 -21.42 28.42
C LEU A 34 13.61 -22.76 28.27
N PRO A 35 13.17 -23.67 27.39
CA PRO A 35 13.94 -24.88 27.11
C PRO A 35 15.29 -24.54 26.48
N ASP A 36 16.27 -25.39 26.75
CA ASP A 36 17.57 -25.32 26.09
C ASP A 36 17.45 -25.60 24.59
N LEU A 37 18.26 -24.91 23.78
CA LEU A 37 18.19 -25.00 22.32
C LEU A 37 18.65 -26.36 21.80
N GLU A 38 19.66 -26.99 22.42
CA GLU A 38 20.11 -28.32 22.03
C GLU A 38 19.05 -29.37 22.38
N SER A 39 18.39 -29.25 23.53
CA SER A 39 17.24 -30.09 23.88
C SER A 39 16.11 -29.99 22.85
N ILE A 40 15.77 -28.77 22.40
CA ILE A 40 14.75 -28.58 21.35
C ILE A 40 15.17 -29.28 20.04
N LYS A 41 16.41 -29.08 19.60
CA LYS A 41 16.92 -29.70 18.36
C LYS A 41 16.90 -31.22 18.45
N GLN A 42 17.29 -31.77 19.60
CA GLN A 42 17.32 -33.21 19.83
C GLN A 42 15.91 -33.81 19.78
N LEU A 43 14.93 -33.17 20.43
CA LEU A 43 13.52 -33.61 20.36
C LEU A 43 12.97 -33.56 18.94
N ILE A 44 13.24 -32.49 18.19
CA ILE A 44 12.83 -32.41 16.77
C ILE A 44 13.46 -33.55 15.95
N LEU A 45 14.74 -33.83 16.17
CA LEU A 45 15.46 -34.91 15.47
C LEU A 45 14.87 -36.28 15.80
N GLU A 46 14.60 -36.56 17.08
CA GLU A 46 14.01 -37.82 17.55
C GLU A 46 12.62 -38.05 16.96
N GLU A 47 11.75 -37.04 17.03
CA GLU A 47 10.39 -37.10 16.49
C GLU A 47 10.42 -37.27 14.96
N MET A 48 11.24 -36.51 14.24
CA MET A 48 11.39 -36.69 12.79
C MET A 48 11.92 -38.08 12.44
N SER A 49 12.92 -38.58 13.19
CA SER A 49 13.50 -39.91 12.96
C SER A 49 12.47 -41.01 13.14
N SER A 50 11.67 -40.92 14.20
CA SER A 50 10.55 -41.83 14.48
C SER A 50 9.48 -41.77 13.38
N TRP A 51 9.03 -40.56 13.01
CA TRP A 51 7.99 -40.36 12.01
C TRP A 51 8.39 -40.82 10.60
N PHE A 52 9.63 -40.57 10.20
CA PHE A 52 10.13 -40.95 8.88
C PHE A 52 10.79 -42.34 8.86
N GLY A 53 11.00 -42.98 10.02
CA GLY A 53 11.69 -44.27 10.13
C GLY A 53 13.15 -44.20 9.66
N ILE A 54 13.85 -43.10 9.94
CA ILE A 54 15.23 -42.87 9.52
C ILE A 54 16.19 -42.90 10.70
N GLU A 55 17.41 -43.39 10.46
CA GLU A 55 18.52 -43.22 11.40
C GLU A 55 19.30 -41.94 11.08
N THR A 56 19.67 -41.19 12.12
CA THR A 56 20.38 -39.92 11.96
C THR A 56 21.77 -39.99 12.56
N VAL A 57 22.77 -39.47 11.84
CA VAL A 57 24.15 -39.37 12.32
C VAL A 57 24.56 -37.90 12.37
N LYS A 58 25.08 -37.44 13.50
CA LYS A 58 25.57 -36.06 13.66
C LYS A 58 26.87 -35.87 12.86
N GLY A 59 26.75 -35.23 11.70
CA GLY A 59 27.88 -34.85 10.85
C GLY A 59 28.60 -33.58 11.34
N LYS A 60 29.91 -33.48 11.04
CA LYS A 60 30.66 -32.22 11.05
C LYS A 60 30.90 -31.78 9.62
N LEU A 61 31.09 -30.48 9.40
CA LEU A 61 31.51 -29.97 8.10
C LEU A 61 32.83 -30.63 7.69
N ASN A 62 32.86 -31.23 6.52
CA ASN A 62 34.09 -31.76 5.93
C ASN A 62 34.96 -30.61 5.37
N PRO A 63 36.23 -30.87 5.00
CA PRO A 63 37.13 -29.82 4.50
C PRO A 63 36.60 -29.06 3.27
N ILE A 64 35.86 -29.74 2.38
CA ILE A 64 35.28 -29.15 1.17
C ILE A 64 34.11 -28.22 1.55
N GLU A 65 33.20 -28.69 2.39
CA GLU A 65 32.07 -27.90 2.90
C GLU A 65 32.54 -26.67 3.69
N PHE A 66 33.60 -26.82 4.49
CA PHE A 66 34.18 -25.71 5.24
C PHE A 66 34.84 -24.67 4.31
N SER A 67 35.45 -25.13 3.21
CA SER A 67 35.99 -24.24 2.17
C SER A 67 34.86 -23.48 1.47
N LEU A 68 33.80 -24.19 1.04
CA LEU A 68 32.62 -23.61 0.40
C LEU A 68 31.91 -22.61 1.30
N LEU A 69 31.74 -22.94 2.59
CA LEU A 69 31.16 -22.03 3.57
C LEU A 69 31.97 -20.74 3.67
N ARG A 70 33.31 -20.84 3.79
CA ARG A 70 34.17 -19.65 3.87
C ARG A 70 34.11 -18.80 2.61
N GLU A 71 34.11 -19.42 1.44
CA GLU A 71 33.98 -18.73 0.16
C GLU A 71 32.63 -18.00 0.04
N ARG A 72 31.53 -18.69 0.34
CA ARG A 72 30.17 -18.18 0.17
C ARG A 72 29.74 -17.21 1.27
N GLN A 73 30.29 -17.32 2.47
CA GLN A 73 29.98 -16.44 3.59
C GLN A 73 30.27 -14.98 3.26
N ALA A 74 31.38 -14.70 2.58
CA ALA A 74 31.73 -13.36 2.12
C ALA A 74 30.64 -12.79 1.19
N TYR A 75 30.15 -13.60 0.24
CA TYR A 75 29.07 -13.22 -0.66
C TYR A 75 27.74 -12.99 0.07
N PHE A 76 27.29 -13.93 0.91
CA PHE A 76 26.01 -13.80 1.63
C PHE A 76 25.99 -12.70 2.70
N SER A 77 27.17 -12.24 3.14
CA SER A 77 27.31 -11.10 4.07
C SER A 77 27.57 -9.78 3.35
N SER A 78 27.71 -9.79 2.03
CA SER A 78 28.01 -8.62 1.21
C SER A 78 26.81 -7.68 1.08
N LYS A 79 27.07 -6.39 0.84
CA LYS A 79 25.99 -5.42 0.57
C LYS A 79 25.28 -5.75 -0.73
N GLU A 80 26.01 -6.34 -1.68
CA GLU A 80 25.52 -6.76 -2.99
C GLU A 80 24.42 -7.81 -2.83
N TRP A 81 24.59 -8.79 -1.94
CA TRP A 81 23.55 -9.79 -1.63
C TRP A 81 22.42 -9.20 -0.78
N ILE A 82 22.75 -8.53 0.32
CA ILE A 82 21.77 -8.00 1.29
C ILE A 82 20.83 -6.98 0.63
N TYR A 83 21.34 -6.18 -0.30
CA TYR A 83 20.60 -5.15 -1.04
C TYR A 83 20.46 -5.49 -2.52
N MET A 84 20.46 -6.78 -2.87
CA MET A 84 20.38 -7.24 -4.27
C MET A 84 19.09 -6.79 -4.95
N VAL A 85 17.98 -6.82 -4.22
CA VAL A 85 16.68 -6.35 -4.71
C VAL A 85 16.65 -4.83 -4.63
N LYS A 86 16.93 -4.17 -5.77
CA LYS A 86 16.83 -2.72 -5.92
C LYS A 86 15.70 -2.40 -6.90
N VAL A 87 14.66 -1.76 -6.40
CA VAL A 87 13.70 -1.07 -7.26
C VAL A 87 14.28 0.32 -7.54
N PRO A 88 14.34 0.77 -8.81
CA PRO A 88 14.77 2.13 -9.12
C PRO A 88 13.92 3.16 -8.36
N VAL A 89 14.48 4.36 -8.14
CA VAL A 89 13.77 5.43 -7.41
C VAL A 89 13.41 6.54 -8.39
N GLY A 90 12.15 6.95 -8.38
CA GLY A 90 11.61 8.02 -9.22
C GLY A 90 11.24 7.55 -10.64
N GLY A 91 10.19 8.16 -11.20
CA GLY A 91 9.72 7.82 -12.56
C GLY A 91 9.12 6.42 -12.71
N LEU A 92 8.70 5.82 -11.59
CA LEU A 92 7.99 4.55 -11.52
C LEU A 92 6.63 4.76 -10.88
N PHE A 93 5.64 4.02 -11.36
CA PHE A 93 4.33 3.92 -10.74
C PHE A 93 4.25 2.63 -9.95
N HIS A 94 3.73 2.70 -8.73
CA HIS A 94 3.62 1.60 -7.79
C HIS A 94 2.16 1.20 -7.62
N SER A 95 1.93 -0.08 -7.39
CA SER A 95 0.67 -0.60 -6.88
C SER A 95 0.96 -1.85 -6.05
N SER A 96 0.06 -2.18 -5.14
CA SER A 96 0.09 -3.44 -4.42
C SER A 96 -1.29 -4.08 -4.28
N ILE A 97 -1.28 -5.40 -4.13
CA ILE A 97 -2.47 -6.20 -3.91
C ILE A 97 -2.16 -7.33 -2.94
N LYS A 98 -3.10 -7.58 -2.03
CA LYS A 98 -3.07 -8.75 -1.15
C LYS A 98 -3.76 -9.93 -1.83
N ALA A 99 -2.98 -10.96 -2.14
CA ALA A 99 -3.46 -12.24 -2.64
C ALA A 99 -3.42 -13.30 -1.52
N PRO A 100 -4.10 -14.45 -1.67
CA PRO A 100 -4.01 -15.56 -0.70
C PRO A 100 -2.58 -16.02 -0.43
N GLY A 101 -1.71 -15.92 -1.43
CA GLY A 101 -0.29 -16.29 -1.38
C GLY A 101 0.65 -15.26 -0.78
N GLY A 102 0.17 -14.07 -0.45
CA GLY A 102 0.98 -12.96 0.04
C GLY A 102 0.64 -11.62 -0.63
N LEU A 103 1.32 -10.57 -0.18
CA LEU A 103 1.36 -9.25 -0.79
C LEU A 103 2.21 -9.29 -2.06
N VAL A 104 1.62 -8.83 -3.16
CA VAL A 104 2.30 -8.59 -4.44
C VAL A 104 2.40 -7.09 -4.64
N ARG A 105 3.57 -6.60 -5.05
CA ARG A 105 3.85 -5.21 -5.39
C ARG A 105 4.41 -5.15 -6.80
N ALA A 106 3.93 -4.19 -7.58
CA ALA A 106 4.51 -3.87 -8.88
C ALA A 106 5.07 -2.44 -8.86
N ALA A 107 6.25 -2.26 -9.44
CA ALA A 107 6.77 -0.95 -9.80
C ALA A 107 6.98 -0.93 -11.32
N VAL A 108 6.32 -0.02 -12.02
CA VAL A 108 6.25 -0.02 -13.49
C VAL A 108 6.71 1.32 -14.05
N SER A 109 7.64 1.27 -15.00
CA SER A 109 8.05 2.43 -15.79
C SER A 109 7.27 2.45 -17.09
N VAL A 110 6.71 3.61 -17.44
CA VAL A 110 5.88 3.79 -18.63
C VAL A 110 6.40 4.96 -19.46
N ARG A 111 6.41 4.79 -20.77
CA ARG A 111 6.63 5.87 -21.74
C ARG A 111 5.74 5.63 -22.95
N ASP A 112 5.01 6.67 -23.39
CA ASP A 112 4.13 6.62 -24.56
C ASP A 112 3.17 5.41 -24.56
N ASP A 113 2.53 5.16 -23.43
CA ASP A 113 1.62 4.01 -23.19
C ASP A 113 2.27 2.62 -23.38
N ILE A 114 3.60 2.55 -23.31
CA ILE A 114 4.39 1.32 -23.39
C ILE A 114 5.14 1.10 -22.07
N ILE A 115 5.05 -0.11 -21.53
CA ILE A 115 5.81 -0.55 -20.35
C ILE A 115 7.30 -0.62 -20.73
N GLN A 116 8.13 0.19 -20.10
CA GLN A 116 9.58 0.18 -20.31
C GLN A 116 10.30 -0.84 -19.42
N ALA A 117 9.77 -1.03 -18.22
CA ALA A 117 10.21 -2.02 -17.24
C ALA A 117 9.10 -2.27 -16.23
N ALA A 118 9.01 -3.48 -15.70
CA ALA A 118 8.20 -3.83 -14.56
C ALA A 118 9.07 -4.56 -13.54
N TYR A 119 8.85 -4.29 -12.26
CA TYR A 119 9.50 -4.97 -11.14
C TYR A 119 8.41 -5.57 -10.26
N ILE A 120 8.46 -6.88 -10.05
CA ILE A 120 7.46 -7.60 -9.25
C ILE A 120 8.13 -8.09 -7.96
N THR A 121 7.66 -7.57 -6.83
CA THR A 121 8.22 -7.87 -5.51
C THR A 121 7.10 -8.20 -4.53
N GLY A 122 7.42 -8.83 -3.41
CA GLY A 122 6.40 -9.26 -2.45
C GLY A 122 6.91 -10.29 -1.47
N ASP A 123 6.00 -10.82 -0.66
CA ASP A 123 6.25 -11.91 0.31
C ASP A 123 5.63 -13.25 -0.13
N PHE A 124 5.51 -13.44 -1.45
CA PHE A 124 5.00 -14.67 -2.07
C PHE A 124 6.11 -15.68 -2.39
N PHE A 125 5.72 -16.94 -2.59
CA PHE A 125 6.63 -18.03 -2.97
C PHE A 125 6.43 -18.41 -4.44
N ALA A 126 7.44 -18.16 -5.26
CA ALA A 126 7.46 -18.50 -6.69
C ALA A 126 8.31 -19.74 -6.97
N HIS A 127 7.84 -20.61 -7.87
CA HIS A 127 8.58 -21.77 -8.35
C HIS A 127 8.44 -21.93 -9.88
N PRO A 128 9.53 -21.99 -10.65
CA PRO A 128 10.92 -21.78 -10.21
C PRO A 128 11.16 -20.32 -9.78
N GLN A 129 12.26 -20.06 -9.07
CA GLN A 129 12.62 -18.68 -8.67
C GLN A 129 12.81 -17.75 -9.87
N THR A 130 13.15 -18.30 -11.04
CA THR A 130 13.31 -17.55 -12.29
C THR A 130 12.02 -16.98 -12.85
N LEU A 131 10.86 -17.51 -12.43
CA LEU A 131 9.55 -17.08 -12.92
C LEU A 131 9.34 -15.56 -12.79
N ILE A 132 9.88 -14.95 -11.74
CA ILE A 132 9.76 -13.50 -11.53
C ILE A 132 10.53 -12.72 -12.59
N TYR A 133 11.75 -13.15 -12.94
CA TYR A 133 12.51 -12.55 -14.02
C TYR A 133 11.84 -12.77 -15.38
N ASP A 134 11.21 -13.92 -15.59
CA ASP A 134 10.46 -14.21 -16.82
C ASP A 134 9.24 -13.30 -16.96
N LEU A 135 8.52 -13.05 -15.86
CA LEU A 135 7.41 -12.09 -15.82
C LEU A 135 7.89 -10.67 -16.16
N GLU A 136 8.93 -10.20 -15.48
CA GLU A 136 9.50 -8.86 -15.70
C GLU A 136 9.99 -8.68 -17.13
N ALA A 137 10.64 -9.71 -17.71
CA ALA A 137 11.10 -9.69 -19.08
C ALA A 137 9.95 -9.67 -20.10
N LYS A 138 8.90 -10.49 -19.90
CA LYS A 138 7.75 -10.56 -20.81
C LYS A 138 6.86 -9.32 -20.76
N LEU A 139 6.85 -8.59 -19.64
CA LEU A 139 6.14 -7.32 -19.50
C LEU A 139 6.89 -6.14 -20.13
N LYS A 140 8.12 -6.34 -20.59
CA LYS A 140 8.92 -5.27 -21.19
C LYS A 140 8.48 -4.98 -22.63
N HIS A 141 8.32 -3.70 -22.95
CA HIS A 141 7.98 -3.17 -24.28
C HIS A 141 6.63 -3.64 -24.84
N ILE A 142 5.66 -3.91 -23.96
CA ILE A 142 4.28 -4.16 -24.36
C ILE A 142 3.40 -2.94 -24.05
N PRO A 143 2.30 -2.72 -24.79
CA PRO A 143 1.37 -1.64 -24.49
C PRO A 143 0.66 -1.85 -23.15
N ILE A 144 0.17 -0.78 -22.54
CA ILE A 144 -0.72 -0.84 -21.37
C ILE A 144 -2.12 -1.29 -21.81
N ASP A 145 -2.21 -2.55 -22.24
CA ASP A 145 -3.45 -3.20 -22.62
C ASP A 145 -3.70 -4.40 -21.72
N ARG A 146 -4.94 -4.51 -21.23
CA ARG A 146 -5.31 -5.56 -20.28
C ARG A 146 -5.09 -6.96 -20.84
N TYR A 147 -5.36 -7.16 -22.12
CA TYR A 147 -5.29 -8.45 -22.75
C TYR A 147 -3.84 -8.84 -23.07
N GLU A 148 -3.02 -7.91 -23.59
CA GLU A 148 -1.60 -8.16 -23.82
C GLU A 148 -0.83 -8.41 -22.52
N ILE A 149 -1.08 -7.62 -21.46
CA ILE A 149 -0.46 -7.83 -20.13
C ILE A 149 -0.86 -9.19 -19.56
N LEU A 150 -2.14 -9.53 -19.57
CA LEU A 150 -2.60 -10.82 -19.03
C LEU A 150 -2.01 -11.99 -19.82
N ARG A 151 -1.98 -11.91 -21.16
CA ARG A 151 -1.38 -12.94 -22.01
C ARG A 151 0.10 -13.12 -21.73
N ALA A 152 0.86 -12.03 -21.59
CA ALA A 152 2.29 -12.07 -21.26
C ALA A 152 2.54 -12.80 -19.93
N ILE A 153 1.72 -12.50 -18.91
CA ILE A 153 1.79 -13.11 -17.59
C ILE A 153 1.38 -14.59 -17.64
N GLU A 154 0.25 -14.93 -18.26
CA GLU A 154 -0.20 -16.32 -18.42
C GLU A 154 0.87 -17.17 -19.14
N SER A 155 1.51 -16.60 -20.15
CA SER A 155 2.62 -17.24 -20.85
C SER A 155 3.84 -17.52 -19.95
N ALA A 156 4.14 -16.67 -18.96
CA ALA A 156 5.20 -16.94 -17.98
C ALA A 156 4.80 -18.06 -17.01
N PHE A 157 3.54 -18.06 -16.56
CA PHE A 157 2.99 -19.09 -15.67
C PHE A 157 2.91 -20.49 -16.31
N ASN A 158 3.15 -20.64 -17.61
CA ASN A 158 3.32 -21.98 -18.21
C ASN A 158 4.60 -22.69 -17.75
N GLN A 159 5.58 -21.95 -17.24
CA GLN A 159 6.88 -22.49 -16.80
C GLN A 159 6.96 -22.64 -15.27
N GLY A 160 5.91 -22.30 -14.54
CA GLY A 160 5.90 -22.32 -13.08
C GLY A 160 4.68 -21.63 -12.47
N GLY A 161 4.66 -21.49 -11.15
CA GLY A 161 3.57 -20.83 -10.45
C GLY A 161 4.03 -20.07 -9.22
N ILE A 162 3.14 -19.20 -8.75
CA ILE A 162 3.28 -18.52 -7.47
C ILE A 162 2.17 -19.08 -6.56
N LEU A 163 2.56 -19.64 -5.41
CA LEU A 163 1.60 -20.29 -4.51
C LEU A 163 0.58 -19.27 -4.01
N GLY A 164 -0.70 -19.50 -4.28
CA GLY A 164 -1.79 -18.61 -3.83
C GLY A 164 -1.89 -17.28 -4.57
N VAL A 165 -1.21 -17.10 -5.72
CA VAL A 165 -1.32 -15.89 -6.56
C VAL A 165 -1.67 -16.30 -7.99
N HIS A 166 -2.78 -15.79 -8.52
CA HIS A 166 -3.20 -16.06 -9.88
C HIS A 166 -2.61 -15.06 -10.88
N PRO A 167 -2.46 -15.44 -12.18
CA PRO A 167 -2.03 -14.51 -13.23
C PRO A 167 -2.84 -13.20 -13.27
N LYS A 168 -4.13 -13.28 -12.97
CA LYS A 168 -5.04 -12.12 -12.92
C LYS A 168 -4.68 -11.13 -11.80
N ASP A 169 -4.13 -11.62 -10.69
CA ASP A 169 -3.71 -10.76 -9.58
C ASP A 169 -2.46 -9.96 -9.97
N ILE A 170 -1.49 -10.63 -10.62
CA ILE A 170 -0.31 -9.97 -11.19
C ILE A 170 -0.71 -8.96 -12.28
N ALA A 171 -1.62 -9.33 -13.17
CA ALA A 171 -2.08 -8.45 -14.23
C ALA A 171 -2.78 -7.21 -13.66
N LYS A 172 -3.60 -7.38 -12.61
CA LYS A 172 -4.29 -6.28 -11.93
C LYS A 172 -3.29 -5.29 -11.33
N VAL A 173 -2.30 -5.76 -10.57
CA VAL A 173 -1.33 -4.86 -9.91
C VAL A 173 -0.45 -4.13 -10.94
N VAL A 174 -0.06 -4.80 -12.04
CA VAL A 174 0.71 -4.17 -13.13
C VAL A 174 -0.13 -3.13 -13.85
N LEU A 175 -1.39 -3.43 -14.16
CA LEU A 175 -2.32 -2.50 -14.82
C LEU A 175 -2.63 -1.27 -13.96
N GLU A 176 -2.85 -1.46 -12.66
CA GLU A 176 -3.10 -0.36 -11.73
C GLU A 176 -1.89 0.55 -11.62
N ALA A 177 -0.68 -0.02 -11.48
CA ALA A 177 0.56 0.75 -11.48
C ALA A 177 0.75 1.50 -12.81
N ALA A 178 0.80 0.79 -13.94
CA ALA A 178 1.02 1.37 -15.26
C ALA A 178 -0.04 2.43 -15.61
N GLY A 179 -1.31 2.19 -15.21
CA GLY A 179 -2.44 3.06 -15.47
C GLY A 179 -2.33 4.44 -14.80
N LYS A 180 -1.53 4.59 -13.73
CA LYS A 180 -1.26 5.90 -13.12
C LYS A 180 -0.54 6.88 -14.06
N SER A 181 0.13 6.37 -15.10
CA SER A 181 0.76 7.21 -16.13
C SER A 181 -0.21 8.18 -16.81
N ARG A 182 -1.51 7.85 -16.87
CA ARG A 182 -2.54 8.76 -17.43
C ARG A 182 -2.61 10.09 -16.68
N PHE A 183 -2.27 10.10 -15.40
CA PHE A 183 -2.29 11.31 -14.58
C PHE A 183 -1.25 12.35 -15.01
N LEU A 184 -0.23 11.95 -15.78
CA LEU A 184 0.72 12.88 -16.38
C LEU A 184 0.02 13.85 -17.35
N SER A 185 -1.05 13.40 -18.03
CA SER A 185 -1.86 14.25 -18.91
C SER A 185 -2.60 15.36 -18.14
N LEU A 186 -2.74 15.23 -16.81
CA LEU A 186 -3.31 16.24 -15.92
C LEU A 186 -2.26 17.28 -15.47
N GLY A 187 -1.02 17.20 -15.94
CA GLY A 187 0.09 18.08 -15.55
C GLY A 187 0.75 17.69 -14.22
N LEU A 188 0.56 16.45 -13.78
CA LEU A 188 1.23 15.90 -12.60
C LEU A 188 2.60 15.32 -12.97
N THR A 189 3.56 15.40 -12.06
CA THR A 189 4.84 14.68 -12.21
C THR A 189 4.62 13.17 -11.99
N PRO A 190 5.55 12.30 -12.43
CA PRO A 190 5.45 10.87 -12.14
C PRO A 190 5.30 10.55 -10.65
N ASP A 191 6.05 11.24 -9.79
CA ASP A 191 6.01 11.03 -8.33
C ASP A 191 4.68 11.50 -7.73
N GLU A 192 4.11 12.60 -8.24
CA GLU A 192 2.79 13.08 -7.82
C GLU A 192 1.67 12.13 -8.27
N ALA A 193 1.72 11.69 -9.53
CA ALA A 193 0.77 10.76 -10.12
C ALA A 193 0.76 9.41 -9.39
N ASP A 194 1.93 8.93 -8.97
CA ASP A 194 2.05 7.70 -8.20
C ASP A 194 1.31 7.75 -6.85
N CYS A 195 1.11 8.96 -6.31
CA CYS A 195 0.43 9.17 -5.03
C CYS A 195 -1.10 9.24 -5.16
N LEU A 196 -1.66 8.97 -6.34
CA LEU A 196 -3.10 9.00 -6.58
C LEU A 196 -3.70 7.59 -6.64
N ILE A 197 -4.88 7.45 -6.02
CA ILE A 197 -5.68 6.23 -6.05
C ILE A 197 -7.09 6.59 -6.51
N GLU A 198 -7.55 5.92 -7.57
CA GLU A 198 -8.93 6.03 -8.04
C GLU A 198 -9.85 5.05 -7.32
N VAL A 199 -10.98 5.57 -6.86
CA VAL A 199 -12.03 4.80 -6.21
C VAL A 199 -13.21 4.70 -7.18
N LEU A 200 -13.43 3.50 -7.71
CA LEU A 200 -14.55 3.08 -8.59
C LEU A 200 -14.64 3.70 -9.99
N LYS A 201 -14.20 4.95 -10.19
CA LYS A 201 -14.24 5.61 -11.51
C LYS A 201 -12.94 6.36 -11.80
N PRO A 202 -12.65 6.62 -13.10
CA PRO A 202 -11.49 7.42 -13.51
C PRO A 202 -11.45 8.80 -12.86
N ALA A 203 -10.25 9.32 -12.63
CA ALA A 203 -10.04 10.60 -11.97
C ALA A 203 -10.78 11.74 -12.67
N GLU A 204 -10.89 11.75 -13.99
CA GLU A 204 -11.59 12.79 -14.76
C GLU A 204 -13.08 12.90 -14.38
N TYR A 205 -13.72 11.77 -14.06
CA TYR A 205 -15.09 11.76 -13.54
C TYR A 205 -15.15 12.45 -12.18
N VAL A 206 -14.22 12.13 -11.28
CA VAL A 206 -14.17 12.69 -9.92
C VAL A 206 -13.83 14.18 -9.97
N LEU A 207 -12.77 14.56 -10.68
CA LEU A 207 -12.30 15.94 -10.84
C LEU A 207 -13.40 16.86 -11.41
N SER A 208 -14.29 16.33 -12.27
CA SER A 208 -15.38 17.10 -12.86
C SER A 208 -16.68 17.16 -12.04
N THR A 209 -16.77 16.44 -10.92
CA THR A 209 -18.02 16.31 -10.16
C THR A 209 -17.89 16.47 -8.65
N ALA A 210 -16.72 16.19 -8.07
CA ALA A 210 -16.52 16.20 -6.64
C ALA A 210 -16.72 17.61 -6.05
N ARG A 211 -17.35 17.66 -4.88
CA ARG A 211 -17.57 18.89 -4.09
C ARG A 211 -17.00 18.82 -2.69
N TYR A 212 -16.78 17.63 -2.17
CA TYR A 212 -16.29 17.42 -0.82
C TYR A 212 -14.81 17.05 -0.82
N LEU A 213 -14.09 17.58 0.17
CA LEU A 213 -12.72 17.19 0.50
C LEU A 213 -12.71 16.48 1.85
N LEU A 214 -12.32 15.20 1.89
CA LEU A 214 -12.31 14.41 3.12
C LEU A 214 -10.87 14.21 3.61
N LEU A 215 -10.53 14.79 4.76
CA LEU A 215 -9.18 14.69 5.35
C LEU A 215 -9.20 13.84 6.63
N PRO A 216 -8.17 13.01 6.88
CA PRO A 216 -8.19 12.11 8.01
C PRO A 216 -7.68 12.81 9.28
N TYR A 217 -8.34 12.59 10.42
CA TYR A 217 -7.93 13.13 11.72
C TYR A 217 -6.49 12.79 12.08
N CYS A 218 -5.99 11.63 11.61
CA CYS A 218 -4.64 11.16 11.90
C CYS A 218 -3.55 12.09 11.34
N ALA A 219 -3.90 12.97 10.41
CA ALA A 219 -2.98 13.97 9.87
C ALA A 219 -2.95 15.30 10.64
N LYS A 220 -3.85 15.50 11.62
CA LYS A 220 -3.72 16.58 12.59
C LYS A 220 -2.58 16.27 13.58
N PRO A 221 -2.02 17.26 14.30
CA PRO A 221 -1.10 16.97 15.41
C PRO A 221 -1.88 16.44 16.63
N LEU A 222 -1.19 15.71 17.52
CA LEU A 222 -1.80 15.20 18.77
C LEU A 222 -2.23 16.31 19.73
N SER A 223 -1.58 17.48 19.64
CA SER A 223 -1.93 18.67 20.40
C SER A 223 -3.15 19.42 19.85
N CYS A 224 -3.74 18.97 18.75
CA CYS A 224 -4.94 19.62 18.20
C CYS A 224 -6.19 19.22 18.99
N GLU A 225 -6.82 20.19 19.66
CA GLU A 225 -8.08 19.98 20.39
C GLU A 225 -9.22 19.51 19.47
N LEU A 226 -9.20 19.95 18.21
CA LEU A 226 -10.17 19.56 17.18
C LEU A 226 -9.70 18.36 16.35
N ARG A 227 -8.82 17.51 16.91
CA ARG A 227 -8.39 16.28 16.22
C ARG A 227 -9.58 15.37 15.93
N TRP A 228 -10.47 15.19 16.89
CA TRP A 228 -11.66 14.33 16.80
C TRP A 228 -12.94 15.08 16.46
N ASP A 229 -12.81 16.30 15.97
CA ASP A 229 -13.94 17.11 15.52
C ASP A 229 -13.95 17.14 13.98
N VAL A 230 -15.15 17.07 13.40
CA VAL A 230 -15.35 17.15 11.95
C VAL A 230 -14.91 18.51 11.41
N SER A 231 -15.09 19.54 12.21
CA SER A 231 -14.77 20.93 11.90
C SER A 231 -13.28 21.26 12.15
N CYS A 232 -12.88 22.42 11.65
CA CYS A 232 -11.55 22.97 11.85
C CYS A 232 -11.68 24.46 12.18
N SER A 233 -11.05 24.91 13.26
CA SER A 233 -11.04 26.33 13.65
C SER A 233 -10.08 27.21 12.84
N LEU A 234 -9.34 26.62 11.89
CA LEU A 234 -8.35 27.32 11.05
C LEU A 234 -7.29 28.09 11.87
N CYS A 235 -6.91 27.54 13.04
CA CYS A 235 -5.99 28.18 13.98
C CYS A 235 -4.55 28.38 13.44
N GLY A 236 -4.18 27.69 12.35
CA GLY A 236 -2.85 27.77 11.74
C GLY A 236 -1.78 26.89 12.38
N GLY A 237 -2.15 26.04 13.35
CA GLY A 237 -1.22 25.12 14.02
C GLY A 237 -0.85 23.86 13.21
N CYS A 238 -1.42 23.66 12.02
CA CYS A 238 -1.09 22.55 11.12
C CYS A 238 -1.53 22.82 9.67
N ASP A 239 -1.15 21.90 8.77
CA ASP A 239 -1.42 21.96 7.33
C ASP A 239 -2.91 22.08 6.97
N PHE A 240 -3.83 21.70 7.88
CA PHE A 240 -5.27 21.76 7.64
C PHE A 240 -5.75 23.19 7.35
N LYS A 241 -5.15 24.23 7.96
CA LYS A 241 -5.58 25.61 7.72
C LYS A 241 -5.46 25.94 6.23
N GLU A 242 -4.27 25.74 5.67
CA GLU A 242 -3.97 26.04 4.27
C GLU A 242 -4.86 25.22 3.33
N VAL A 243 -5.01 23.91 3.60
CA VAL A 243 -5.84 23.02 2.78
C VAL A 243 -7.31 23.43 2.81
N TYR A 244 -7.85 23.75 3.99
CA TYR A 244 -9.25 24.17 4.13
C TYR A 244 -9.51 25.52 3.48
N GLU A 245 -8.67 26.53 3.73
CA GLU A 245 -8.80 27.85 3.12
C GLU A 245 -8.79 27.76 1.59
N LYS A 246 -7.88 26.95 1.04
CA LYS A 246 -7.83 26.72 -0.41
C LYS A 246 -9.05 25.94 -0.92
N ALA A 247 -9.51 24.93 -0.19
CA ALA A 247 -10.69 24.15 -0.55
C ALA A 247 -11.93 25.06 -0.65
N TYR A 248 -12.19 25.87 0.37
CA TYR A 248 -13.28 26.85 0.36
C TYR A 248 -13.16 27.85 -0.78
N ALA A 249 -11.97 28.43 -1.00
CA ALA A 249 -11.72 29.37 -2.10
C ALA A 249 -11.96 28.77 -3.49
N LEU A 250 -11.85 27.44 -3.62
CA LEU A 250 -12.11 26.70 -4.86
C LEU A 250 -13.52 26.08 -4.92
N GLY A 251 -14.40 26.37 -3.95
CA GLY A 251 -15.76 25.84 -3.89
C GLY A 251 -15.82 24.35 -3.56
N PHE A 252 -14.97 23.90 -2.64
CA PHE A 252 -15.07 22.59 -2.01
C PHE A 252 -15.48 22.73 -0.55
N GLU A 253 -16.15 21.71 -0.03
CA GLU A 253 -16.53 21.57 1.39
C GLU A 253 -15.57 20.58 2.07
N PRO A 254 -14.57 21.06 2.84
CA PRO A 254 -13.63 20.21 3.55
C PRO A 254 -14.20 19.69 4.88
N LEU A 255 -14.06 18.38 5.12
CA LEU A 255 -14.50 17.70 6.35
C LEU A 255 -13.35 16.86 6.94
N THR A 256 -13.26 16.84 8.27
CA THR A 256 -12.35 15.92 8.97
C THR A 256 -13.09 14.61 9.22
N ILE A 257 -12.53 13.51 8.73
CA ILE A 257 -12.96 12.15 9.05
C ILE A 257 -12.27 11.73 10.35
N VAL A 258 -13.04 11.29 11.35
CA VAL A 258 -12.56 11.11 12.74
C VAL A 258 -12.51 9.65 13.20
N SER A 259 -13.12 8.75 12.43
CA SER A 259 -13.03 7.31 12.58
C SER A 259 -13.36 6.64 11.25
N TYR A 260 -13.21 5.32 11.19
CA TYR A 260 -13.64 4.54 10.04
C TYR A 260 -15.18 4.56 9.88
N GLU A 261 -15.90 4.39 10.98
CA GLU A 261 -17.36 4.42 11.01
C GLU A 261 -17.90 5.78 10.56
N HIS A 262 -17.24 6.87 10.98
CA HIS A 262 -17.58 8.21 10.50
C HIS A 262 -17.34 8.35 8.99
N LEU A 263 -16.32 7.69 8.41
CA LEU A 263 -16.11 7.69 6.97
C LEU A 263 -17.26 6.99 6.24
N GLU A 264 -17.64 5.79 6.69
CA GLU A 264 -18.74 5.03 6.08
C GLU A 264 -20.06 5.80 6.14
N GLU A 265 -20.38 6.38 7.31
CA GLU A 265 -21.55 7.23 7.50
C GLU A 265 -21.50 8.45 6.58
N THR A 266 -20.37 9.17 6.56
CA THR A 266 -20.19 10.36 5.72
C THR A 266 -20.41 10.04 4.25
N LEU A 267 -19.74 9.01 3.72
CA LEU A 267 -19.85 8.66 2.30
C LEU A 267 -21.26 8.17 1.94
N THR A 268 -21.92 7.44 2.84
CA THR A 268 -23.30 6.99 2.65
C THR A 268 -24.27 8.17 2.61
N ASN A 269 -24.11 9.12 3.52
CA ASN A 269 -24.91 10.34 3.60
C ASN A 269 -24.70 11.23 2.36
N LEU A 270 -23.44 11.45 1.95
CA LEU A 270 -23.11 12.20 0.73
C LEU A 270 -23.77 11.59 -0.50
N LYS A 271 -23.72 10.25 -0.63
CA LYS A 271 -24.40 9.54 -1.72
C LYS A 271 -25.92 9.72 -1.65
N ALA A 272 -26.52 9.66 -0.45
CA ALA A 272 -27.96 9.80 -0.26
C ALA A 272 -28.48 11.20 -0.63
N VAL A 273 -27.68 12.25 -0.37
CA VAL A 273 -28.02 13.63 -0.78
C VAL A 273 -27.70 13.94 -2.26
N GLY A 274 -27.24 12.93 -3.02
CA GLY A 274 -27.04 13.01 -4.46
C GLY A 274 -25.64 13.46 -4.91
N GLU A 275 -24.66 13.48 -4.01
CA GLU A 275 -23.28 13.75 -4.40
C GLU A 275 -22.73 12.65 -5.31
N LYS A 276 -21.92 13.07 -6.27
CA LYS A 276 -21.44 12.20 -7.35
C LYS A 276 -20.04 11.67 -7.13
N ALA A 277 -19.21 12.41 -6.39
CA ALA A 277 -17.85 12.02 -6.07
C ALA A 277 -17.27 12.86 -4.91
N TRP A 278 -16.14 12.43 -4.38
CA TRP A 278 -15.36 13.12 -3.34
C TRP A 278 -13.86 13.09 -3.66
N ILE A 279 -13.11 14.05 -3.14
CA ILE A 279 -11.65 14.00 -3.10
C ILE A 279 -11.24 13.79 -1.64
N GLY A 280 -10.19 13.05 -1.36
CA GLY A 280 -9.74 12.92 0.02
C GLY A 280 -8.32 12.42 0.16
N SER A 281 -7.95 12.09 1.39
CA SER A 281 -6.62 11.60 1.70
C SER A 281 -6.68 10.47 2.73
N CYS A 282 -5.92 9.41 2.49
CA CYS A 282 -5.67 8.33 3.45
C CYS A 282 -4.36 7.64 3.07
N CYS A 283 -3.91 6.68 3.87
CA CYS A 283 -2.78 5.84 3.48
C CYS A 283 -3.22 4.70 2.54
N GLU A 284 -2.27 4.17 1.76
CA GLU A 284 -2.51 3.07 0.83
C GLU A 284 -2.98 1.81 1.56
N ALA A 285 -2.37 1.47 2.69
CA ALA A 285 -2.78 0.34 3.53
C ALA A 285 -4.23 0.45 4.04
N PHE A 286 -4.70 1.66 4.35
CA PHE A 286 -6.11 1.89 4.73
C PHE A 286 -7.03 1.61 3.54
N TYR A 287 -6.70 2.13 2.37
CA TYR A 287 -7.48 1.92 1.16
C TYR A 287 -7.56 0.43 0.79
N GLU A 288 -6.43 -0.28 0.78
CA GLU A 288 -6.38 -1.71 0.45
C GLU A 288 -7.29 -2.55 1.37
N LYS A 289 -7.26 -2.28 2.68
CA LYS A 289 -8.08 -3.03 3.64
C LYS A 289 -9.58 -2.76 3.48
N HIS A 290 -9.94 -1.54 3.08
CA HIS A 290 -11.33 -1.08 2.97
C HIS A 290 -11.85 -1.01 1.54
N TYR A 291 -11.13 -1.59 0.58
CA TYR A 291 -11.49 -1.54 -0.83
C TYR A 291 -12.93 -2.07 -1.08
N GLU A 292 -13.29 -3.21 -0.49
CA GLU A 292 -14.63 -3.77 -0.64
C GLU A 292 -15.71 -2.91 0.04
N ASP A 293 -15.35 -2.18 1.11
CA ASP A 293 -16.27 -1.26 1.79
C ASP A 293 -16.55 -0.03 0.90
N PHE A 294 -15.53 0.57 0.29
CA PHE A 294 -15.69 1.64 -0.70
C PHE A 294 -16.57 1.19 -1.88
N LYS A 295 -16.37 -0.05 -2.35
CA LYS A 295 -17.16 -0.65 -3.43
C LYS A 295 -18.62 -0.87 -3.03
N LYS A 296 -18.87 -1.32 -1.79
CA LYS A 296 -20.21 -1.49 -1.23
C LYS A 296 -20.94 -0.14 -1.09
N ILE A 297 -20.25 0.89 -0.60
CA ILE A 297 -20.80 2.25 -0.51
C ILE A 297 -21.08 2.80 -1.92
N GLY A 298 -20.19 2.55 -2.88
CA GLY A 298 -20.42 2.82 -4.29
C GLY A 298 -20.37 4.31 -4.66
N LEU A 299 -19.75 5.16 -3.83
CA LEU A 299 -19.52 6.58 -4.12
C LEU A 299 -18.10 6.79 -4.68
N PRO A 300 -17.94 7.19 -5.96
CA PRO A 300 -16.63 7.39 -6.57
C PRO A 300 -15.78 8.43 -5.83
N GLY A 301 -14.46 8.25 -5.87
CA GLY A 301 -13.54 9.16 -5.19
C GLY A 301 -12.14 9.16 -5.78
N LEU A 302 -11.36 10.17 -5.41
CA LEU A 302 -9.94 10.28 -5.74
C LEU A 302 -9.18 10.55 -4.44
N ILE A 303 -8.27 9.64 -4.12
CA ILE A 303 -7.47 9.71 -2.90
C ILE A 303 -6.06 10.19 -3.26
N VAL A 304 -5.58 11.19 -2.51
CA VAL A 304 -4.16 11.55 -2.45
C VAL A 304 -3.55 10.85 -1.24
N THR A 305 -2.56 9.98 -1.45
CA THR A 305 -1.99 9.20 -0.35
C THR A 305 -1.26 10.08 0.66
N THR A 306 -1.42 9.76 1.95
CA THR A 306 -0.64 10.39 3.02
C THR A 306 0.78 9.84 3.07
N GLU A 307 1.72 10.66 3.52
CA GLU A 307 3.11 10.26 3.81
C GLU A 307 3.29 9.84 5.27
N GLY A 308 4.38 9.15 5.55
CA GLY A 308 4.80 8.81 6.90
C GLY A 308 4.18 7.52 7.42
N LEU A 309 4.34 7.31 8.72
CA LEU A 309 3.95 6.06 9.38
C LEU A 309 2.43 5.98 9.51
N THR A 310 1.88 4.89 9.02
CA THR A 310 0.45 4.59 9.08
C THR A 310 0.15 3.76 10.33
N CYS A 311 -1.12 3.74 10.75
CA CYS A 311 -1.56 2.86 11.84
C CYS A 311 -1.35 1.37 11.50
N TYR A 312 -1.31 1.03 10.20
CA TYR A 312 -1.03 -0.31 9.70
C TYR A 312 0.45 -0.67 9.81
N ASP A 313 1.35 0.26 9.50
CA ASP A 313 2.80 0.07 9.68
C ASP A 313 3.16 -0.19 11.15
N LEU A 314 2.34 0.35 12.06
CA LEU A 314 2.50 0.27 13.51
C LEU A 314 1.71 -0.88 14.16
N GLY A 315 0.87 -1.62 13.43
CA GLY A 315 0.08 -2.72 13.98
C GLY A 315 -0.94 -2.32 15.06
N VAL A 316 -1.39 -1.06 15.03
CA VAL A 316 -2.36 -0.46 15.97
C VAL A 316 -3.67 -0.11 15.26
N GLU A 317 -4.05 -0.90 14.26
CA GLU A 317 -5.22 -0.63 13.43
C GLU A 317 -6.49 -0.47 14.27
N LYS A 318 -6.68 -1.29 15.34
CA LYS A 318 -7.84 -1.20 16.24
C LYS A 318 -7.98 0.19 16.89
N LEU A 319 -6.88 0.81 17.30
CA LEU A 319 -6.91 2.17 17.84
C LEU A 319 -7.29 3.19 16.76
N ALA A 320 -6.88 2.98 15.50
CA ALA A 320 -7.26 3.85 14.41
C ALA A 320 -8.74 3.74 14.03
N TYR A 321 -9.32 2.53 14.08
CA TYR A 321 -10.77 2.31 13.93
C TYR A 321 -11.54 3.11 14.96
N GLU A 322 -11.16 3.00 16.24
CA GLU A 322 -11.84 3.69 17.34
C GLU A 322 -11.55 5.20 17.42
N GLY A 323 -10.85 5.78 16.44
CA GLY A 323 -10.42 7.17 16.47
C GLY A 323 -9.25 7.45 17.40
N LYS A 324 -8.78 6.50 18.21
CA LYS A 324 -7.75 6.67 19.25
C LYS A 324 -6.30 6.60 18.75
N TYR A 325 -6.06 6.70 17.45
CA TYR A 325 -4.70 6.60 16.91
C TYR A 325 -3.87 7.86 17.19
N GLU A 326 -2.72 7.64 17.84
CA GLU A 326 -1.78 8.68 18.25
C GLU A 326 -0.54 8.81 17.34
N GLY A 327 -0.57 8.26 16.12
CA GLY A 327 0.45 8.56 15.12
C GLY A 327 0.07 9.78 14.27
N VAL A 328 1.07 10.38 13.62
CA VAL A 328 0.89 11.54 12.74
C VAL A 328 1.27 11.12 11.33
N SER A 329 0.27 10.83 10.51
CA SER A 329 0.45 10.75 9.06
C SER A 329 0.58 12.18 8.53
N LYS A 330 1.33 12.39 7.46
CA LYS A 330 1.55 13.73 6.89
C LYS A 330 0.73 13.88 5.62
N LEU A 331 0.01 14.99 5.47
CA LEU A 331 -0.67 15.31 4.23
C LEU A 331 0.37 15.65 3.15
N ARG A 332 0.12 15.22 1.91
CA ARG A 332 0.81 15.74 0.73
C ARG A 332 0.16 17.06 0.32
N THR A 333 0.32 18.09 1.16
CA THR A 333 -0.38 19.38 1.02
C THR A 333 -0.26 19.95 -0.39
N ASN A 334 0.96 20.08 -0.93
CA ASN A 334 1.18 20.61 -2.28
C ASN A 334 0.40 19.84 -3.36
N LEU A 335 0.39 18.51 -3.29
CA LEU A 335 -0.32 17.66 -4.24
C LEU A 335 -1.84 17.79 -4.06
N LEU A 336 -2.36 17.79 -2.83
CA LEU A 336 -3.77 18.02 -2.54
C LEU A 336 -4.23 19.37 -3.13
N LEU A 337 -3.49 20.46 -2.87
CA LEU A 337 -3.82 21.78 -3.40
C LEU A 337 -3.82 21.80 -4.93
N LYS A 338 -2.86 21.10 -5.57
CA LYS A 338 -2.78 20.96 -7.03
C LYS A 338 -3.96 20.18 -7.60
N VAL A 339 -4.34 19.06 -6.98
CA VAL A 339 -5.52 18.26 -7.36
C VAL A 339 -6.81 19.07 -7.27
N LEU A 340 -7.00 19.85 -6.19
CA LEU A 340 -8.16 20.74 -6.04
C LEU A 340 -8.21 21.83 -7.12
N GLN A 341 -7.06 22.39 -7.51
CA GLN A 341 -6.98 23.37 -8.60
C GLN A 341 -7.34 22.76 -9.96
N ILE A 342 -6.83 21.55 -10.25
CA ILE A 342 -7.19 20.79 -11.45
C ILE A 342 -8.70 20.54 -11.46
N ALA A 343 -9.27 20.04 -10.36
CA ALA A 343 -10.70 19.76 -10.24
C ALA A 343 -11.55 21.02 -10.43
N SER A 344 -11.17 22.15 -9.82
CA SER A 344 -11.85 23.44 -10.01
C SER A 344 -11.87 23.87 -11.49
N SER A 345 -10.74 23.71 -12.19
CA SER A 345 -10.62 24.01 -13.62
C SER A 345 -11.51 23.11 -14.49
N TYR A 346 -11.59 21.82 -14.17
CA TYR A 346 -12.48 20.86 -14.85
C TYR A 346 -13.97 21.20 -14.67
N ARG A 347 -14.37 21.63 -13.47
CA ARG A 347 -15.75 22.06 -13.20
C ARG A 347 -16.10 23.33 -13.98
N GLY A 348 -15.18 24.31 -14.06
CA GLY A 348 -15.36 25.55 -14.83
C GLY A 348 -15.63 25.30 -16.32
N ARG A 349 -14.80 24.48 -16.99
CA ARG A 349 -14.96 24.15 -18.42
C ARG A 349 -16.31 23.49 -18.75
N ARG A 350 -16.86 22.71 -17.81
CA ARG A 350 -18.15 22.02 -17.99
C ARG A 350 -19.33 22.99 -17.92
N VAL A 351 -19.22 24.03 -17.08
CA VAL A 351 -20.23 25.09 -16.98
C VAL A 351 -20.26 25.91 -18.27
N GLU A 352 -19.10 26.30 -18.80
CA GLU A 352 -18.99 27.04 -20.08
C GLU A 352 -19.54 26.23 -21.27
N ALA A 353 -19.19 24.94 -21.38
CA ALA A 353 -19.72 24.07 -22.41
C ALA A 353 -21.26 23.90 -22.33
N SER A 354 -21.82 23.88 -21.11
CA SER A 354 -23.27 23.79 -20.91
C SER A 354 -24.03 25.09 -21.19
N LEU A 355 -23.36 26.24 -21.11
CA LEU A 355 -23.91 27.55 -21.47
C LEU A 355 -23.90 27.77 -22.98
N HIS A 356 -22.87 27.32 -23.68
CA HIS A 356 -22.80 27.39 -25.15
C HIS A 356 -23.77 26.45 -25.88
N LEU A 357 -24.27 25.39 -25.22
CA LEU A 357 -25.31 24.50 -25.76
C LEU A 357 -26.74 25.01 -25.52
N LYS A 358 -26.91 26.12 -24.79
CA LYS A 358 -28.21 26.72 -24.45
C LYS A 358 -28.46 28.09 -25.12
N LEU A 359 -27.49 28.58 -25.90
CA LEU A 359 -27.62 29.70 -26.83
C LEU A 359 -27.75 29.13 -28.24
#